data_AF-M1BN72-F1
#
_entry.id   AF-M1BN72-F1
#
_cell.length_a   1.000
_cell.length_b   1.000
_cell.length_c   1.000
_cell.angle_alpha   90.00
_cell.angle_beta   90.00
_cell.angle_gamma   90.00
#
_symmetry.space_group_name_H-M   'P 1'
#
loop_
_entity.id
_entity.type
_entity.pdbx_description
1 polymer ?
#
loop_
_entity_poly.entity_id
_entity_poly.type
_entity_poly.pdbx_seq_one_letter_code
_entity_poly.pdbx_strand_id
1 'polypeptide(L)'
;MDRLTTDTRGSCQSIPNSCRVLTVHGSMDEMVPVEDAMEYAKNVPNHKLQIIEGADHEFTLHQDELSSVVVAFVKAGLGGNYMAMPSQSCKRTSGYIRSRF
;
A
#
# COMPACT_ATOMS: atom_id res chain seq x y z
N MET A 1 -14.90 -10.75 17.27
CA MET A 1 -14.06 -11.29 16.18
C MET A 1 -12.74 -11.74 16.78
N ASP A 2 -12.46 -13.03 16.71
CA ASP A 2 -11.17 -13.59 17.12
C ASP A 2 -10.11 -13.16 16.10
N ARG A 3 -9.15 -12.33 16.53
CA ARG A 3 -7.93 -12.07 15.76
C ARG A 3 -7.07 -13.33 15.87
N LEU A 4 -6.95 -14.10 14.80
CA LEU A 4 -6.04 -15.25 14.74
C LEU A 4 -4.63 -14.78 15.10
N THR A 5 -4.05 -15.34 16.16
CA THR A 5 -2.70 -15.00 16.61
C THR A 5 -1.69 -15.58 15.62
N THR A 6 -1.33 -14.77 14.63
CA THR A 6 -0.21 -15.04 13.72
C THR A 6 1.05 -14.47 14.34
N ASP A 7 2.14 -15.23 14.39
CA ASP A 7 3.46 -14.69 14.71
C ASP A 7 3.96 -13.83 13.53
N THR A 8 3.52 -12.57 13.53
CA THR A 8 3.84 -11.59 12.51
C THR A 8 5.34 -11.30 12.49
N ARG A 9 5.98 -11.24 13.66
CA ARG A 9 7.42 -10.94 13.78
C ARG A 9 8.28 -12.05 13.19
N GLY A 10 8.04 -13.31 13.57
CA GLY A 10 8.76 -14.45 12.99
C GLY A 10 8.56 -14.54 11.47
N SER A 11 7.33 -14.29 11.01
CA SER A 11 7.01 -14.26 9.58
C SER A 11 7.76 -13.14 8.84
N CYS A 12 7.83 -11.93 9.40
CA CYS A 12 8.57 -10.82 8.81
C CYS A 12 10.05 -11.14 8.59
N GLN A 13 10.69 -11.82 9.56
CA GLN A 13 12.10 -12.19 9.50
C GLN A 13 12.39 -13.28 8.46
N SER A 14 11.39 -14.06 8.06
CA SER A 14 11.52 -15.09 7.03
C SER A 14 11.49 -14.56 5.60
N ILE A 15 11.12 -13.28 5.40
CA ILE A 15 11.08 -12.67 4.09
C ILE A 15 12.52 -12.52 3.56
N PRO A 16 12.86 -13.09 2.38
CA PRO A 16 14.21 -12.97 1.83
C PRO A 16 14.57 -11.53 1.54
N ASN A 17 15.83 -11.16 1.78
CA ASN A 17 16.33 -9.82 1.47
C ASN A 17 16.27 -9.47 -0.04
N SER A 18 16.23 -10.46 -0.93
CA SER A 18 16.02 -10.19 -2.36
C SER A 18 14.58 -9.78 -2.70
N CYS A 19 13.64 -9.96 -1.78
CA CYS A 19 12.26 -9.56 -1.94
C CYS A 19 12.08 -8.08 -1.57
N ARG A 20 11.38 -7.33 -2.42
CA ARG A 20 11.01 -5.94 -2.14
C ARG A 20 9.60 -5.92 -1.57
N VAL A 21 9.41 -5.29 -0.41
CA VAL A 21 8.10 -5.20 0.24
C VAL A 21 7.63 -3.76 0.28
N LEU A 22 6.35 -3.55 -0.02
CA LEU A 22 5.66 -2.26 0.09
C LEU A 22 4.41 -2.46 0.94
N THR A 23 4.22 -1.63 1.95
CA THR A 23 2.94 -1.43 2.61
C THR A 23 2.44 -0.03 2.27
N VAL A 24 1.19 0.07 1.82
CA VAL A 24 0.48 1.35 1.68
C VAL A 24 -0.63 1.37 2.71
N HIS A 25 -0.68 2.41 3.55
CA HIS A 25 -1.65 2.53 4.63
C HIS A 25 -2.34 3.89 4.59
N GLY A 26 -3.63 3.96 4.92
CA GLY A 26 -4.35 5.22 5.05
C GLY A 26 -4.26 5.76 6.47
N SER A 27 -3.95 7.05 6.65
CA SER A 27 -3.80 7.61 8.01
C SER A 27 -5.13 7.76 8.78
N MET A 28 -6.27 7.66 8.09
CA MET A 28 -7.61 7.66 8.66
C MET A 28 -8.27 6.27 8.61
N ASP A 29 -7.47 5.20 8.51
CA ASP A 29 -7.98 3.83 8.66
C ASP A 29 -8.44 3.60 10.11
N GLU A 30 -9.75 3.56 10.31
CA GLU A 30 -10.37 3.32 11.62
C GLU A 30 -10.44 1.81 11.97
N MET A 31 -10.22 0.92 11.00
CA MET A 31 -10.25 -0.53 11.21
C MET A 31 -8.90 -1.08 11.62
N VAL A 32 -7.81 -0.56 11.04
CA VAL A 32 -6.43 -0.94 11.34
C VAL A 32 -5.61 0.32 11.64
N PRO A 33 -5.15 0.51 12.90
CA PRO A 33 -4.36 1.67 13.27
C PRO A 33 -3.08 1.80 12.43
N VAL A 34 -2.69 3.03 12.12
CA VAL A 34 -1.47 3.30 11.34
C VAL A 34 -0.20 2.84 12.07
N GLU A 35 -0.25 2.78 13.40
CA GLU A 35 0.83 2.28 14.25
C GLU A 35 1.16 0.82 13.96
N ASP A 36 0.15 -0.01 13.66
CA ASP A 36 0.35 -1.43 13.30
C ASP A 36 1.18 -1.53 12.01
N ALA A 37 0.94 -0.66 11.03
CA ALA A 37 1.72 -0.59 9.80
C ALA A 37 3.16 -0.12 10.06
N MET A 38 3.35 0.84 10.98
CA MET A 38 4.67 1.30 11.40
C MET A 38 5.46 0.22 12.15
N GLU A 39 4.81 -0.56 13.01
CA GLU A 39 5.44 -1.69 13.68
C GLU A 39 5.82 -2.79 12.70
N TYR A 40 4.95 -3.10 11.74
CA TYR A 40 5.25 -4.07 10.69
C TYR A 40 6.48 -3.67 9.88
N ALA A 41 6.57 -2.39 9.47
CA ALA A 41 7.69 -1.85 8.72
C ALA A 41 9.04 -2.01 9.43
N LYS A 42 9.07 -1.93 10.77
CA LYS A 42 10.30 -2.13 11.57
C LYS A 42 10.81 -3.56 11.55
N ASN A 43 9.94 -4.54 11.30
CA ASN A 43 10.26 -5.96 11.40
C ASN A 43 10.68 -6.58 10.05
N VAL A 44 10.44 -5.90 8.92
CA VAL A 44 10.79 -6.39 7.58
C VAL A 44 12.02 -5.63 7.06
N PRO A 45 13.15 -6.30 6.80
CA PRO A 45 14.43 -5.63 6.52
C PRO A 45 14.45 -4.79 5.23
N ASN A 46 13.76 -5.24 4.17
CA ASN A 46 13.72 -4.57 2.86
C ASN A 46 12.33 -4.06 2.50
N HIS A 47 11.81 -3.21 3.40
CA HIS A 47 10.47 -2.69 3.38
C HIS A 47 10.40 -1.21 3.06
N LYS A 48 9.36 -0.81 2.33
CA LYS A 48 8.94 0.57 2.20
C LYS A 48 7.53 0.71 2.77
N LEU A 49 7.36 1.63 3.71
CA LEU A 49 6.05 2.08 4.19
C LEU A 49 5.66 3.37 3.46
N GLN A 50 4.46 3.40 2.89
CA GLN A 50 3.83 4.62 2.38
C GLN A 50 2.55 4.86 3.15
N ILE A 51 2.48 5.96 3.89
CA ILE A 51 1.24 6.44 4.49
C ILE A 51 0.63 7.44 3.52
N ILE A 52 -0.67 7.30 3.22
CA ILE A 52 -1.45 8.26 2.46
C ILE A 52 -2.29 9.05 3.46
N GLU A 53 -1.97 10.34 3.59
CA GLU A 53 -2.63 11.21 4.56
C GLU A 53 -4.09 11.44 4.20
N GLY A 54 -4.99 11.24 5.17
CA GLY A 54 -6.44 11.40 4.98
C GLY A 54 -7.13 10.21 4.31
N ALA A 55 -6.40 9.17 3.91
CA ALA A 55 -7.00 7.97 3.33
C ALA A 55 -7.63 7.08 4.41
N ASP A 56 -8.82 6.58 4.11
CA ASP A 56 -9.55 5.58 4.88
C ASP A 56 -9.06 4.16 4.53
N HIS A 57 -9.62 3.15 5.22
CA HIS A 57 -9.31 1.74 5.02
C HIS A 57 -9.41 1.29 3.55
N GLU A 58 -10.42 1.79 2.83
CA GLU A 58 -10.71 1.43 1.43
C GLU A 58 -10.03 2.36 0.41
N PHE A 59 -9.30 3.38 0.86
CA PHE A 59 -8.74 4.44 0.03
C PHE A 59 -9.79 5.11 -0.89
N THR A 60 -11.05 5.23 -0.46
CA THR A 60 -12.23 5.60 -1.27
C THR A 60 -11.99 6.83 -2.17
N LEU A 61 -11.36 7.86 -1.61
CA LEU A 61 -11.03 9.10 -2.32
C LEU A 61 -9.56 9.20 -2.78
N HIS A 62 -8.73 8.21 -2.45
CA HIS A 62 -7.27 8.22 -2.67
C HIS A 62 -6.79 7.11 -3.61
N GLN A 63 -7.70 6.47 -4.35
CA GLN A 63 -7.42 5.38 -5.30
C GLN A 63 -6.35 5.75 -6.33
N ASP A 64 -6.39 6.97 -6.85
CA ASP A 64 -5.40 7.43 -7.84
C ASP A 64 -4.00 7.51 -7.24
N GLU A 65 -3.88 8.02 -6.01
CA GLU A 65 -2.61 8.09 -5.28
C GLU A 65 -2.09 6.69 -4.92
N LEU A 66 -2.95 5.82 -4.38
CA LEU A 66 -2.64 4.41 -4.13
C LEU A 66 -2.12 3.73 -5.41
N SER A 67 -2.83 3.91 -6.52
CA SER A 67 -2.46 3.29 -7.80
C SER A 67 -1.10 3.78 -8.29
N SER A 68 -0.83 5.08 -8.17
CA SER A 68 0.44 5.70 -8.56
C SER A 68 1.61 5.12 -7.76
N VAL A 69 1.45 5.04 -6.43
CA VAL A 69 2.46 4.48 -5.52
C VAL A 69 2.77 3.02 -5.86
N VAL A 70 1.74 2.19 -6.03
CA VAL A 70 1.91 0.75 -6.33
C VAL A 70 2.57 0.55 -7.69
N VAL A 71 2.09 1.24 -8.72
CA VAL A 71 2.64 1.13 -10.08
C VAL A 71 4.11 1.59 -10.11
N ALA A 72 4.44 2.70 -9.44
CA ALA A 72 5.82 3.18 -9.36
C ALA A 72 6.74 2.15 -8.69
N PHE A 73 6.29 1.54 -7.59
CA PHE A 73 7.06 0.53 -6.86
C PHE A 73 7.31 -0.74 -7.70
N VAL A 74 6.28 -1.25 -8.38
CA VAL A 74 6.40 -2.41 -9.26
C VAL A 74 7.39 -2.12 -10.38
N LYS A 75 7.19 -1.00 -11.10
CA LYS A 75 8.03 -0.62 -12.24
C LYS A 75 9.49 -0.40 -11.85
N ALA A 76 9.77 0.14 -10.67
CA ALA A 76 11.14 0.33 -10.19
C ALA A 76 11.95 -0.97 -10.10
N GLY A 77 11.29 -2.12 -9.90
CA GLY A 77 11.99 -3.42 -9.84
C GLY A 77 12.13 -4.13 -11.16
N LEU A 78 11.48 -3.65 -12.22
CA LEU A 78 11.58 -4.23 -13.55
C LEU A 78 12.79 -3.71 -14.33
N GLY A 79 13.67 -2.90 -13.70
CA GLY A 79 14.91 -2.47 -14.33
C GLY A 79 14.74 -1.37 -15.38
N GLY A 80 14.10 -0.26 -15.02
CA GLY A 80 14.45 1.08 -15.53
C GLY A 80 14.31 1.39 -17.03
N ASN A 81 13.58 0.62 -17.84
CA ASN A 81 13.42 0.89 -19.28
C ASN A 81 11.97 1.16 -19.73
N TYR A 82 11.13 1.75 -18.88
CA TYR A 82 9.93 2.42 -19.37
C TYR A 82 10.19 3.92 -19.29
N MET A 83 10.31 4.57 -20.44
CA MET A 83 10.35 6.03 -20.52
C MET A 83 9.18 6.58 -19.69
N ALA A 84 9.49 7.47 -18.75
CA ALA A 84 8.51 8.14 -17.92
C ALA A 84 7.49 8.85 -18.81
N MET A 85 6.34 8.20 -19.05
CA MET A 85 5.20 8.88 -19.60
C MET A 85 4.67 9.79 -18.50
N PRO A 86 4.49 11.11 -18.75
CA PRO A 86 3.90 11.99 -17.77
C PRO A 86 2.57 11.38 -17.34
N SER A 87 2.38 11.27 -16.03
CA SER A 87 1.17 10.79 -15.40
C SER A 87 -0.01 11.59 -15.97
N GLN A 88 -0.70 11.05 -16.97
CA GLN A 88 -2.02 11.52 -17.28
C GLN A 88 -2.87 11.13 -16.08
N SER A 89 -3.25 12.15 -15.31
CA SER A 89 -4.31 12.07 -14.31
C SER A 89 -5.39 11.16 -14.87
N CYS A 90 -5.59 10.01 -14.22
CA CYS A 90 -6.70 9.12 -14.50
C CYS A 90 -7.96 9.95 -14.29
N LYS A 91 -8.50 10.54 -15.37
CA LYS A 91 -9.76 11.27 -15.26
C LYS A 91 -10.82 10.24 -14.98
N ARG A 92 -11.26 10.15 -13.72
CA ARG A 92 -12.47 9.44 -13.34
C ARG A 92 -13.60 9.93 -14.25
N THR A 93 -14.05 9.08 -15.17
CA THR A 93 -15.34 9.29 -15.82
C THR A 93 -16.38 9.19 -14.71
N SER A 94 -17.06 10.30 -14.46
CA SER A 94 -18.19 10.39 -13.53
C SER A 94 -19.22 9.32 -13.88
N GLY A 95 -19.12 8.19 -13.22
CA GLY A 95 -19.96 7.03 -13.38
C GLY A 95 -20.09 6.40 -12.02
N TYR A 96 -21.26 6.63 -11.41
CA TYR A 96 -21.65 6.11 -10.10
C TYR A 96 -21.36 4.60 -10.03
N ILE A 97 -20.28 4.20 -9.35
CA ILE A 97 -20.11 2.82 -8.93
C ILE A 97 -20.97 2.68 -7.68
N ARG A 98 -22.16 2.11 -7.84
CA ARG A 98 -22.97 1.63 -6.71
C ARG A 98 -22.20 0.48 -6.06
N SER A 99 -21.47 0.78 -4.98
CA SER A 99 -21.04 -0.24 -4.04
C SER A 99 -22.29 -0.94 -3.50
N ARG A 100 -22.31 -2.28 -3.58
CA ARG A 100 -23.35 -3.11 -2.97
C ARG A 100 -22.83 -3.59 -1.63
N PHE A 101 -22.89 -2.72 -0.63
CA PHE A 101 -22.89 -3.08 0.78
C PHE A 101 -23.92 -2.21 1.49
#